data_AF-A0A2M7ML63-F1
#
_entry.id   AF-A0A2M7ML63-F1
#
_cell.length_a   1.000
_cell.length_b   1.000
_cell.length_c   1.000
_cell.angle_alpha   90.00
_cell.angle_beta   90.00
_cell.angle_gamma   90.00
#
_symmetry.space_group_name_H-M   'P 1'
#
loop_
_entity.id
_entity.type
_entity.pdbx_description
1 polymer ?
#
loop_
_entity_poly.entity_id
_entity_poly.type
_entity_poly.pdbx_seq_one_letter_code
_entity_poly.pdbx_strand_id
1 'polypeptide(L)'
;MKNLALVFTMFTLSFLACPTFSQSNTFSVEAYKQFLETHQNMDGGELMQMHDAGTFLNHIPAQTQNVLYMDSIAIKYELTDYEKSLIEKNGFMVTERLKTTTLGDALRDIFYKDLPLFISTDAILHSLHFSYDKILKDVELGYIIPKLTDILDKLQKQIPALKTQYATQPEMTKSIEDVDLYIGLTNLLLTDKSDFTFSKNVSKADSLIEMIKSLGMEDVDLFSEHCRKYDFSQLKVRGHYTDEMQPKLGKYFQAMMWLGRTEFYLIPPRADTSSGCSQTKYDIQRQIIDALLLSKLMNFAGVQSSFDEIDGIIEFFVGKSDNVTLNNLVYLQDKLQITDPSELLDLSRVNDFQNELKKNEFAYQRILSQVLVNNGVDSIVPASSFLLLGQRFIVDSYVFSQVVYDRINYNGSFIRRMLPNSLDVLFALGNNASAQLLQNELEQYHY
;
A
#
# COMPACT_ATOMS: atom_id res chain seq x y z
N MET A 1 43.33 -5.44 -2.51
CA MET A 1 42.55 -4.48 -1.67
C MET A 1 42.65 -3.04 -2.17
N LYS A 2 43.84 -2.46 -2.40
CA LYS A 2 43.96 -1.07 -2.92
C LYS A 2 43.29 -0.82 -4.28
N ASN A 3 43.35 -1.78 -5.21
CA ASN A 3 42.70 -1.63 -6.52
C ASN A 3 41.17 -1.79 -6.48
N LEU A 4 40.62 -2.52 -5.50
CA LEU A 4 39.18 -2.70 -5.35
C LEU A 4 38.53 -1.44 -4.78
N ALA A 5 39.20 -0.78 -3.82
CA ALA A 5 38.78 0.50 -3.29
C ALA A 5 38.83 1.61 -4.36
N LEU A 6 39.84 1.61 -5.23
CA LEU A 6 39.96 2.60 -6.31
C LEU A 6 38.85 2.44 -7.36
N VAL A 7 38.51 1.20 -7.74
CA VAL A 7 37.41 0.92 -8.67
C VAL A 7 36.06 1.29 -8.05
N PHE A 8 35.84 0.98 -6.77
CA PHE A 8 34.61 1.36 -6.06
C PHE A 8 34.46 2.88 -5.91
N THR A 9 35.57 3.59 -5.70
CA THR A 9 35.59 5.06 -5.58
C THR A 9 35.39 5.75 -6.93
N MET A 10 35.93 5.19 -8.02
CA MET A 10 35.66 5.70 -9.37
C MET A 10 34.21 5.43 -9.82
N PHE A 11 33.63 4.29 -9.43
CA PHE A 11 32.26 3.92 -9.75
C PHE A 11 31.23 4.76 -8.97
N THR A 12 31.53 5.15 -7.73
CA THR A 12 30.67 6.09 -6.96
C THR A 12 30.79 7.53 -7.45
N LEU A 13 31.97 7.97 -7.92
CA LEU A 13 32.14 9.32 -8.49
C LEU A 13 31.49 9.51 -9.87
N SER A 14 31.39 8.47 -10.71
CA SER A 14 30.69 8.57 -12.00
C SER A 14 29.16 8.58 -11.88
N PHE A 15 28.58 8.02 -10.81
CA PHE A 15 27.14 8.16 -10.52
C PHE A 15 26.79 9.52 -9.89
N LEU A 16 27.71 10.14 -9.14
CA LEU A 16 27.51 11.48 -8.56
C LEU A 16 27.70 12.63 -9.55
N ALA A 17 28.33 12.37 -10.70
CA ALA A 17 28.63 13.37 -11.72
C ALA A 17 27.67 13.36 -12.92
N CYS A 18 26.55 12.64 -12.83
CA CYS A 18 25.45 12.89 -13.75
C CYS A 18 24.80 14.19 -13.28
N PRO A 19 24.81 15.29 -14.06
CA PRO A 19 23.92 16.39 -13.75
C PRO A 19 22.51 15.81 -13.85
N THR A 20 21.90 15.53 -12.71
CA THR A 20 20.46 15.49 -12.63
C THR A 20 20.04 16.86 -13.13
N PHE A 21 19.63 16.95 -14.40
CA PHE A 21 18.77 18.03 -14.84
C PHE A 21 17.51 17.87 -14.00
N SER A 22 17.55 18.41 -12.78
CA SER A 22 16.35 18.82 -12.10
C SER A 22 15.69 19.75 -13.09
N GLN A 23 14.66 19.28 -13.78
CA GLN A 23 13.75 20.19 -14.46
C GLN A 23 13.24 21.10 -13.36
N SER A 24 13.85 22.26 -13.23
CA SER A 24 13.42 23.34 -12.36
C SER A 24 12.21 24.00 -13.01
N ASN A 25 11.16 23.23 -13.26
CA ASN A 25 9.84 23.81 -13.24
C ASN A 25 9.52 23.93 -11.76
N THR A 26 9.71 25.12 -11.19
CA THR A 26 9.10 25.45 -9.90
C THR A 26 7.61 25.18 -10.03
N PHE A 27 7.16 24.07 -9.45
CA PHE A 27 5.75 23.70 -9.41
C PHE A 27 4.96 24.86 -8.80
N SER A 28 4.01 25.42 -9.55
CA SER A 28 3.09 26.44 -9.06
C SER A 28 1.74 25.80 -8.82
N VAL A 29 1.26 25.90 -7.58
CA VAL A 29 -0.06 25.40 -7.17
C VAL A 29 -1.15 26.14 -7.96
N GLU A 30 -0.96 27.44 -8.21
CA GLU A 30 -1.87 28.27 -8.98
C GLU A 30 -1.91 27.83 -10.44
N ALA A 31 -0.74 27.62 -11.08
CA ALA A 31 -0.69 27.12 -12.45
C ALA A 31 -1.31 25.73 -12.58
N TYR A 32 -1.10 24.85 -11.61
CA TYR A 32 -1.74 23.53 -11.57
C TYR A 32 -3.27 23.62 -11.43
N LYS A 33 -3.77 24.46 -10.53
CA LYS A 33 -5.22 24.70 -10.38
C LYS A 33 -5.81 25.26 -11.66
N GLN A 34 -5.16 26.26 -12.26
CA GLN A 34 -5.59 26.82 -13.53
C GLN A 34 -5.60 25.77 -14.63
N PHE A 35 -4.59 24.89 -14.70
CA PHE A 35 -4.55 23.79 -15.66
C PHE A 35 -5.74 22.84 -15.48
N LEU A 36 -6.09 22.47 -14.24
CA LEU A 36 -7.26 21.62 -13.98
C LEU A 36 -8.57 22.32 -14.37
N GLU A 37 -8.70 23.61 -14.07
CA GLU A 37 -9.89 24.40 -14.41
C GLU A 37 -10.05 24.55 -15.93
N THR A 38 -8.97 24.79 -16.68
CA THR A 38 -9.02 24.97 -18.14
C THR A 38 -9.28 23.67 -18.90
N HIS A 39 -9.01 22.52 -18.29
CA HIS A 39 -9.17 21.20 -18.89
C HIS A 39 -10.27 20.37 -18.22
N GLN A 40 -11.19 21.05 -17.52
CA GLN A 40 -12.34 20.38 -16.92
C GLN A 40 -13.21 19.74 -18.01
N ASN A 41 -13.52 18.45 -17.86
CA ASN A 41 -14.27 17.66 -18.85
C ASN A 41 -13.56 17.49 -20.20
N MET A 42 -12.22 17.56 -20.22
CA MET A 42 -11.43 17.15 -21.38
C MET A 42 -11.78 15.71 -21.78
N ASP A 43 -11.94 15.45 -23.07
CA ASP A 43 -12.14 14.08 -23.56
C ASP A 43 -10.82 13.33 -23.81
N GLY A 44 -10.90 12.01 -23.93
CA GLY A 44 -9.71 11.18 -24.16
C GLY A 44 -8.96 11.52 -25.46
N GLY A 45 -9.64 12.01 -26.48
CA GLY A 45 -9.04 12.43 -27.75
C GLY A 45 -8.22 13.70 -27.60
N GLU A 46 -8.73 14.69 -26.88
CA GLU A 46 -8.03 15.93 -26.52
C GLU A 46 -6.78 15.63 -25.66
N LEU A 47 -6.91 14.73 -24.67
CA LEU A 47 -5.78 14.30 -23.84
C LEU A 47 -4.68 13.66 -24.69
N MET A 48 -5.04 12.76 -25.61
CA MET A 48 -4.08 12.12 -26.52
C MET A 48 -3.42 13.14 -27.48
N GLN A 49 -4.12 14.18 -27.93
CA GLN A 49 -3.53 15.23 -28.75
C GLN A 49 -2.50 16.07 -27.96
N MET A 50 -2.78 16.35 -26.69
CA MET A 50 -1.84 17.03 -25.79
C MET A 50 -0.58 16.19 -25.52
N HIS A 51 -0.74 14.87 -25.53
CA HIS A 51 0.30 13.89 -25.22
C HIS A 51 0.59 12.98 -26.42
N ASP A 52 0.80 13.55 -27.61
CA ASP A 52 1.08 12.77 -28.81
C ASP A 52 2.37 11.93 -28.63
N ALA A 53 2.25 10.62 -28.88
CA ALA A 53 3.35 9.66 -28.84
C ALA A 53 3.72 9.12 -30.23
N GLY A 54 3.15 9.71 -31.29
CA GLY A 54 3.35 9.31 -32.67
C GLY A 54 2.57 8.07 -33.07
N THR A 55 2.75 7.65 -34.34
CA THR A 55 2.00 6.52 -34.92
C THR A 55 2.66 5.19 -34.61
N PHE A 56 1.91 4.24 -34.05
CA PHE A 56 2.37 2.86 -33.92
C PHE A 56 2.12 2.08 -35.20
N LEU A 57 3.18 1.46 -35.71
CA LEU A 57 3.08 0.55 -36.84
C LEU A 57 2.49 -0.78 -36.38
N ASN A 58 1.47 -1.24 -37.09
CA ASN A 58 0.84 -2.53 -36.91
C ASN A 58 1.70 -3.71 -37.41
N HIS A 59 2.76 -3.43 -38.18
CA HIS A 59 3.77 -4.41 -38.54
C HIS A 59 5.15 -3.75 -38.69
N ILE A 60 6.21 -4.49 -38.33
CA ILE A 60 7.58 -4.11 -38.68
C ILE A 60 7.85 -4.65 -40.09
N PRO A 61 8.21 -3.83 -41.09
CA PRO A 61 8.62 -4.32 -42.39
C PRO A 61 10.02 -4.97 -42.28
N ALA A 62 10.08 -6.18 -41.72
CA ALA A 62 11.32 -6.92 -41.52
C ALA A 62 11.78 -7.56 -42.83
N GLN A 63 12.79 -6.97 -43.48
CA GLN A 63 13.55 -7.69 -44.51
C GLN A 63 14.59 -8.58 -43.82
N THR A 64 14.23 -9.82 -43.52
CA THR A 64 15.09 -10.79 -42.81
C THR A 64 16.42 -11.06 -43.50
N GLN A 65 16.52 -10.83 -44.82
CA GLN A 65 17.72 -11.03 -45.62
C GLN A 65 18.89 -10.09 -45.24
N ASN A 66 18.61 -8.94 -44.63
CA ASN A 66 19.62 -7.93 -44.28
C ASN A 66 19.82 -7.77 -42.75
N VAL A 67 19.27 -8.67 -41.95
CA VAL A 67 19.38 -8.62 -40.49
C VAL A 67 20.70 -9.24 -40.05
N LEU A 68 21.50 -8.47 -39.32
CA LEU A 68 22.79 -8.92 -38.79
C LEU A 68 22.61 -10.16 -37.90
N TYR A 69 23.49 -11.16 -38.08
CA TYR A 69 23.56 -12.41 -37.29
C TYR A 69 22.33 -13.34 -37.38
N MET A 70 21.40 -13.10 -38.31
CA MET A 70 20.20 -13.94 -38.48
C MET A 70 20.55 -15.39 -38.83
N ASP A 71 21.60 -15.60 -39.63
CA ASP A 71 22.15 -16.92 -39.96
C ASP A 71 22.66 -17.66 -38.72
N SER A 72 23.43 -16.95 -37.88
CA SER A 72 24.00 -17.48 -36.64
C SER A 72 22.90 -17.83 -35.62
N ILE A 73 21.88 -16.98 -35.49
CA ILE A 73 20.72 -17.23 -34.63
C ILE A 73 19.96 -18.48 -35.14
N ALA A 74 19.69 -18.56 -36.45
CA ALA A 74 19.00 -19.69 -37.06
C ALA A 74 19.72 -21.02 -36.84
N ILE A 75 21.06 -21.02 -36.94
CA ILE A 75 21.89 -22.21 -36.73
C ILE A 75 21.95 -22.58 -35.25
N LYS A 76 22.32 -21.65 -34.36
CA LYS A 76 22.58 -21.97 -32.93
C LYS A 76 21.31 -22.29 -32.13
N TYR A 77 20.15 -21.83 -32.58
CA TYR A 77 18.86 -22.16 -31.98
C TYR A 77 18.02 -23.14 -32.80
N GLU A 78 18.53 -23.61 -33.95
CA GLU A 78 17.84 -24.52 -34.86
C GLU A 78 16.40 -24.03 -35.15
N LEU A 79 16.29 -22.79 -35.64
CA LEU A 79 14.99 -22.18 -35.87
C LEU A 79 14.18 -22.97 -36.92
N THR A 80 12.95 -23.32 -36.56
CA THR A 80 12.02 -23.98 -37.48
C THR A 80 11.54 -23.02 -38.56
N ASP A 81 11.04 -23.55 -39.68
CA ASP A 81 10.51 -22.70 -40.74
C ASP A 81 9.27 -21.92 -40.29
N TYR A 82 8.51 -22.47 -39.34
CA TYR A 82 7.41 -21.74 -38.71
C TYR A 82 7.92 -20.55 -37.88
N GLU A 83 8.92 -20.76 -37.01
CA GLU A 83 9.55 -19.69 -36.23
C GLU A 83 10.13 -18.58 -37.13
N LYS A 84 10.79 -18.95 -38.24
CA LYS A 84 11.28 -17.98 -39.25
C LYS A 84 10.13 -17.17 -39.85
N SER A 85 9.03 -17.81 -40.22
CA SER A 85 7.85 -17.11 -40.79
C SER A 85 7.21 -16.14 -39.80
N LEU A 86 7.26 -16.42 -38.49
CA LEU A 86 6.80 -15.48 -37.46
C LEU A 86 7.70 -14.25 -37.38
N ILE A 87 9.02 -14.42 -37.47
CA ILE A 87 9.98 -13.30 -37.50
C ILE A 87 9.74 -12.44 -38.75
N GLU A 88 9.53 -13.05 -39.92
CA GLU A 88 9.22 -12.32 -41.15
C GLU A 88 7.92 -11.53 -41.05
N LYS A 89 6.89 -12.12 -40.43
CA LYS A 89 5.58 -11.49 -40.30
C LYS A 89 5.55 -10.37 -39.26
N ASN A 90 6.18 -10.57 -38.11
CA ASN A 90 6.01 -9.70 -36.93
C ASN A 90 7.26 -8.88 -36.59
N GLY A 91 8.43 -9.23 -37.14
CA GLY A 91 9.73 -8.68 -36.74
C GLY A 91 10.32 -9.31 -35.47
N PHE A 92 9.57 -10.17 -34.78
CA PHE A 92 10.01 -10.93 -33.61
C PHE A 92 9.21 -12.23 -33.47
N MET A 93 9.65 -13.12 -32.60
CA MET A 93 8.88 -14.28 -32.17
C MET A 93 9.13 -14.58 -30.69
N VAL A 94 8.23 -15.35 -30.08
CA VAL A 94 8.39 -15.90 -28.73
C VAL A 94 8.22 -17.41 -28.84
N THR A 95 9.13 -18.18 -28.24
CA THR A 95 9.13 -19.65 -28.34
C THR A 95 9.30 -20.30 -26.97
N GLU A 96 8.39 -21.22 -26.63
CA GLU A 96 8.49 -22.04 -25.41
C GLU A 96 9.51 -23.17 -25.55
N ARG A 97 9.92 -23.51 -26.79
CA ARG A 97 10.91 -24.58 -27.06
C ARG A 97 12.25 -24.30 -26.39
N LEU A 98 12.61 -23.02 -26.28
CA LEU A 98 13.87 -22.55 -25.73
C LEU A 98 13.72 -22.03 -24.29
N LYS A 99 12.64 -22.42 -23.61
CA LYS A 99 12.37 -22.00 -22.24
C LYS A 99 13.51 -22.41 -21.30
N THR A 100 13.92 -21.48 -20.46
CA THR A 100 14.88 -21.69 -19.38
C THR A 100 14.19 -21.53 -18.02
N THR A 101 14.86 -21.95 -16.95
CA THR A 101 14.34 -21.84 -15.59
C THR A 101 14.41 -20.40 -15.06
N THR A 102 15.45 -19.65 -15.44
CA THR A 102 15.67 -18.28 -14.95
C THR A 102 16.05 -17.34 -16.10
N LEU A 103 15.72 -16.05 -15.93
CA LEU A 103 16.16 -15.01 -16.87
C LEU A 103 17.69 -14.99 -17.03
N GLY A 104 18.43 -15.19 -15.94
CA GLY A 104 19.88 -15.25 -15.96
C GLY A 104 20.43 -16.40 -16.81
N ASP A 105 19.77 -17.57 -16.78
CA ASP A 105 20.14 -18.69 -17.65
C ASP A 105 19.87 -18.40 -19.12
N ALA A 106 18.75 -17.73 -19.44
CA ALA A 106 18.45 -17.29 -20.81
C ALA A 106 19.52 -16.34 -21.37
N LEU A 107 19.87 -15.30 -20.60
CA LEU A 107 20.87 -14.31 -21.02
C LEU A 107 22.27 -14.95 -21.17
N ARG A 108 22.61 -15.86 -20.25
CA ARG A 108 23.90 -16.58 -20.27
C ARG A 108 24.00 -17.53 -21.46
N ASP A 109 22.91 -18.20 -21.84
CA ASP A 109 22.87 -19.06 -23.02
C ASP A 109 23.16 -18.27 -24.31
N ILE A 110 22.52 -17.11 -24.49
CA ILE A 110 22.79 -16.21 -25.63
C ILE A 110 24.26 -15.78 -25.64
N PHE A 111 24.79 -15.37 -24.48
CA PHE A 111 26.17 -14.93 -24.32
C PHE A 111 27.19 -16.04 -24.65
N TYR A 112 27.02 -17.26 -24.12
CA TYR A 112 27.93 -18.37 -24.41
C TYR A 112 27.84 -18.87 -25.85
N LYS A 113 26.69 -18.67 -26.48
CA LYS A 113 26.52 -18.89 -27.91
C LYS A 113 27.08 -17.73 -28.74
N ASP A 114 27.73 -16.71 -28.17
CA ASP A 114 28.30 -15.59 -28.93
C ASP A 114 27.28 -14.99 -29.92
N LEU A 115 26.05 -14.81 -29.44
CA LEU A 115 24.94 -14.21 -30.20
C LEU A 115 24.66 -12.79 -29.68
N PRO A 116 24.09 -11.90 -30.51
CA PRO A 116 23.70 -10.56 -30.06
C PRO A 116 22.73 -10.62 -28.88
N LEU A 117 23.08 -9.97 -27.78
CA LEU A 117 22.29 -9.89 -26.56
C LEU A 117 21.71 -8.49 -26.40
N PHE A 118 20.38 -8.39 -26.39
CA PHE A 118 19.68 -7.16 -26.04
C PHE A 118 19.28 -7.21 -24.56
N ILE A 119 19.79 -6.25 -23.77
CA ILE A 119 19.41 -6.07 -22.37
C ILE A 119 18.47 -4.87 -22.31
N SER A 120 17.18 -5.14 -22.07
CA SER A 120 16.19 -4.09 -21.89
C SER A 120 16.27 -3.48 -20.49
N THR A 121 15.65 -2.30 -20.34
CA THR A 121 15.42 -1.70 -19.02
C THR A 121 14.67 -2.66 -18.09
N ASP A 122 13.70 -3.42 -18.62
CA ASP A 122 12.92 -4.40 -17.84
C ASP A 122 13.79 -5.50 -17.24
N ALA A 123 14.83 -5.97 -17.93
CA ALA A 123 15.75 -6.96 -17.39
C ALA A 123 16.52 -6.41 -16.16
N ILE A 124 16.89 -5.13 -16.19
CA ILE A 124 17.54 -4.43 -15.09
C ILE A 124 16.54 -4.23 -13.94
N LEU A 125 15.34 -3.72 -14.24
CA LEU A 125 14.28 -3.49 -13.24
C LEU A 125 13.83 -4.79 -12.57
N HIS A 126 13.73 -5.88 -13.32
CA HIS A 126 13.44 -7.21 -12.78
C HIS A 126 14.50 -7.64 -11.77
N SER A 127 15.79 -7.48 -12.10
CA SER A 127 16.89 -7.82 -11.21
C SER A 127 16.88 -6.97 -9.93
N LEU A 128 16.56 -5.68 -10.06
CA LEU A 128 16.40 -4.77 -8.92
C LEU A 128 15.22 -5.21 -8.03
N HIS A 129 14.05 -5.44 -8.62
CA HIS A 129 12.85 -5.87 -7.90
C HIS A 129 13.06 -7.20 -7.19
N PHE A 130 13.66 -8.19 -7.86
CA PHE A 130 13.97 -9.49 -7.26
C PHE A 130 14.93 -9.35 -6.07
N SER A 131 15.94 -8.48 -6.18
CA SER A 131 16.86 -8.21 -5.08
C SER A 131 16.15 -7.54 -3.91
N TYR A 132 15.31 -6.54 -4.19
CA TYR A 132 14.48 -5.87 -3.19
C TYR A 132 13.57 -6.84 -2.45
N ASP A 133 12.79 -7.65 -3.19
CA ASP A 133 11.86 -8.65 -2.64
C ASP A 133 12.59 -9.64 -1.73
N LYS A 134 13.75 -10.14 -2.17
CA LYS A 134 14.54 -11.08 -1.40
C LYS A 134 15.10 -10.47 -0.11
N ILE A 135 15.63 -9.25 -0.17
CA ILE A 135 16.13 -8.53 1.01
C ILE A 135 14.99 -8.28 2.00
N LEU A 136 13.84 -7.78 1.52
CA LEU A 136 12.68 -7.51 2.35
C LEU A 136 12.22 -8.79 3.06
N LYS A 137 12.04 -9.88 2.32
CA LYS A 137 11.66 -11.18 2.86
C LYS A 137 12.64 -11.69 3.92
N ASP A 138 13.95 -11.54 3.71
CA ASP A 138 14.95 -11.97 4.68
C ASP A 138 14.92 -11.10 5.96
N VAL A 139 14.70 -9.79 5.83
CA VAL A 139 14.52 -8.86 6.96
C VAL A 139 13.24 -9.17 7.73
N GLU A 140 12.13 -9.44 7.05
CA GLU A 140 10.87 -9.83 7.67
C GLU A 140 11.03 -11.11 8.49
N LEU A 141 11.63 -12.14 7.88
CA LEU A 141 11.81 -13.43 8.50
C LEU A 141 12.81 -13.45 9.66
N GLY A 142 13.88 -12.67 9.54
CA GLY A 142 15.00 -12.66 10.48
C GLY A 142 14.86 -11.61 11.59
N TYR A 143 14.14 -10.52 11.34
CA TYR A 143 14.11 -9.36 12.23
C TYR A 143 12.70 -8.93 12.64
N ILE A 144 11.83 -8.62 11.67
CA ILE A 144 10.53 -8.00 11.97
C ILE A 144 9.60 -8.99 12.68
N ILE A 145 9.45 -10.21 12.16
CA ILE A 145 8.54 -11.21 12.74
C ILE A 145 8.87 -11.48 14.22
N PRO A 146 10.12 -11.86 14.59
CA PRO A 146 10.45 -12.10 16.00
C PRO A 146 10.22 -10.89 16.91
N LYS A 147 10.57 -9.68 16.44
CA LYS A 147 10.44 -8.46 17.23
C LYS A 147 8.98 -8.03 17.41
N LEU A 148 8.16 -8.18 16.36
CA LEU A 148 6.73 -7.93 16.43
C LEU A 148 6.05 -8.91 17.41
N THR A 149 6.40 -10.19 17.37
CA THR A 149 5.91 -11.17 18.36
C THR A 149 6.25 -10.76 19.79
N ASP A 150 7.50 -10.37 20.06
CA ASP A 150 7.92 -9.91 21.41
C ASP A 150 7.16 -8.64 21.86
N ILE A 151 6.94 -7.70 20.95
CA ILE A 151 6.15 -6.49 21.24
C ILE A 151 4.72 -6.87 21.64
N LEU A 152 4.03 -7.67 20.82
CA LEU A 152 2.64 -8.04 21.06
C LEU A 152 2.48 -8.84 22.36
N ASP A 153 3.39 -9.78 22.64
CA ASP A 153 3.41 -10.54 23.89
C ASP A 153 3.59 -9.65 25.12
N LYS A 154 4.48 -8.65 25.03
CA LYS A 154 4.70 -7.69 26.12
C LYS A 154 3.49 -6.80 26.33
N LEU A 155 2.85 -6.33 25.26
CA LEU A 155 1.62 -5.55 25.34
C LEU A 155 0.50 -6.35 26.00
N GLN A 156 0.26 -7.59 25.56
CA GLN A 156 -0.79 -8.45 26.09
C GLN A 156 -0.62 -8.71 27.60
N LYS A 157 0.63 -8.90 28.06
CA LYS A 157 0.95 -9.06 29.50
C LYS A 157 0.65 -7.83 30.35
N GLN A 158 0.56 -6.63 29.76
CA GLN A 158 0.25 -5.40 30.49
C GLN A 158 -1.26 -5.12 30.58
N ILE A 159 -2.10 -5.81 29.83
CA ILE A 159 -3.56 -5.61 29.84
C ILE A 159 -4.18 -5.85 31.23
N PRO A 160 -3.81 -6.88 32.00
CA PRO A 160 -4.33 -7.06 33.36
C PRO A 160 -4.00 -5.88 34.28
N ALA A 161 -2.79 -5.32 34.16
CA ALA A 161 -2.39 -4.14 34.94
C ALA A 161 -3.20 -2.90 34.54
N LEU A 162 -3.42 -2.70 33.24
CA LEU A 162 -4.27 -1.64 32.70
C LEU A 162 -5.71 -1.77 33.22
N LYS A 163 -6.27 -2.98 33.21
CA LYS A 163 -7.59 -3.28 33.78
C LYS A 163 -7.67 -2.94 35.27
N THR A 164 -6.64 -3.28 36.05
CA THR A 164 -6.59 -2.92 37.48
C THR A 164 -6.52 -1.42 37.70
N GLN A 165 -5.74 -0.69 36.88
CA GLN A 165 -5.62 0.76 36.98
C GLN A 165 -6.98 1.48 36.81
N TYR A 166 -7.83 0.98 35.92
CA TYR A 166 -9.14 1.56 35.61
C TYR A 166 -10.31 0.88 36.33
N ALA A 167 -10.06 0.07 37.37
CA ALA A 167 -11.10 -0.70 38.04
C ALA A 167 -12.23 0.15 38.65
N THR A 168 -11.97 1.43 38.96
CA THR A 168 -12.96 2.38 39.49
C THR A 168 -13.66 3.22 38.42
N GLN A 169 -13.38 3.00 37.14
CA GLN A 169 -13.97 3.71 36.00
C GLN A 169 -14.61 2.71 35.03
N PRO A 170 -15.82 2.19 35.33
CA PRO A 170 -16.50 1.17 34.51
C PRO A 170 -16.63 1.54 33.03
N GLU A 171 -16.75 2.83 32.72
CA GLU A 171 -16.85 3.38 31.37
C GLU A 171 -15.62 3.05 30.49
N MET A 172 -14.44 2.86 31.10
CA MET A 172 -13.21 2.48 30.39
C MET A 172 -13.16 1.00 30.00
N THR A 173 -14.01 0.15 30.61
CA THR A 173 -13.94 -1.32 30.46
C THR A 173 -14.04 -1.74 29.00
N LYS A 174 -14.98 -1.13 28.26
CA LYS A 174 -15.22 -1.45 26.86
C LYS A 174 -14.00 -1.17 25.97
N SER A 175 -13.32 -0.05 26.22
CA SER A 175 -12.10 0.31 25.49
C SER A 175 -10.91 -0.58 25.82
N ILE A 176 -10.78 -1.01 27.08
CA ILE A 176 -9.73 -1.97 27.46
C ILE A 176 -9.98 -3.34 26.83
N GLU A 177 -11.24 -3.76 26.72
CA GLU A 177 -11.63 -4.98 26.02
C GLU A 177 -11.33 -4.90 24.52
N ASP A 178 -11.50 -3.72 23.90
CA ASP A 178 -11.16 -3.50 22.49
C ASP A 178 -9.66 -3.58 22.24
N VAL A 179 -8.86 -2.98 23.10
CA VAL A 179 -7.39 -3.06 23.03
C VAL A 179 -6.92 -4.51 23.22
N ASP A 180 -7.54 -5.27 24.14
CA ASP A 180 -7.28 -6.71 24.30
C ASP A 180 -7.65 -7.52 23.07
N LEU A 181 -8.78 -7.22 22.43
CA LEU A 181 -9.16 -7.86 21.18
C LEU A 181 -8.21 -7.50 20.04
N TYR A 182 -7.84 -6.23 19.87
CA TYR A 182 -6.96 -5.75 18.80
C TYR A 182 -5.58 -6.40 18.87
N ILE A 183 -4.94 -6.39 20.04
CA ILE A 183 -3.61 -6.99 20.25
C ILE A 183 -3.73 -8.51 20.19
N GLY A 184 -4.70 -9.09 20.90
CA GLY A 184 -4.84 -10.53 21.00
C GLY A 184 -5.18 -11.20 19.67
N LEU A 185 -6.03 -10.59 18.84
CA LEU A 185 -6.29 -11.11 17.48
C LEU A 185 -5.03 -11.01 16.60
N THR A 186 -4.25 -9.93 16.72
CA THR A 186 -2.97 -9.81 16.02
C THR A 186 -2.02 -10.93 16.41
N ASN A 187 -1.89 -11.22 17.71
CA ASN A 187 -1.04 -12.29 18.23
C ASN A 187 -1.52 -13.66 17.75
N LEU A 188 -2.84 -13.87 17.74
CA LEU A 188 -3.47 -15.09 17.22
C LEU A 188 -3.15 -15.29 15.73
N LEU A 189 -3.25 -14.25 14.90
CA LEU A 189 -2.91 -14.31 13.47
C LEU A 189 -1.42 -14.59 13.24
N LEU A 190 -0.53 -14.01 14.06
CA LEU A 190 0.91 -14.13 13.90
C LEU A 190 1.45 -15.48 14.40
N THR A 191 0.89 -16.02 15.48
CA THR A 191 1.48 -17.14 16.24
C THR A 191 0.57 -18.36 16.45
N ASP A 192 -0.69 -18.29 16.01
CA ASP A 192 -1.79 -19.22 16.36
C ASP A 192 -2.13 -19.27 17.85
N LYS A 193 -1.65 -18.30 18.65
CA LYS A 193 -1.86 -18.25 20.10
C LYS A 193 -2.12 -16.83 20.57
N SER A 194 -2.96 -16.70 21.59
CA SER A 194 -3.25 -15.42 22.24
C SER A 194 -3.80 -15.68 23.64
N ASP A 195 -3.30 -14.92 24.61
CA ASP A 195 -3.74 -14.97 26.01
C ASP A 195 -4.69 -13.80 26.31
N PHE A 196 -5.92 -13.87 25.80
CA PHE A 196 -6.93 -12.83 26.02
C PHE A 196 -7.24 -12.65 27.51
N THR A 197 -7.20 -11.41 27.99
CA THR A 197 -7.54 -11.08 29.38
C THR A 197 -9.05 -11.19 29.63
N PHE A 198 -9.87 -10.95 28.60
CA PHE A 198 -11.32 -11.01 28.68
C PHE A 198 -11.84 -12.25 27.93
N SER A 199 -12.53 -13.14 28.63
CA SER A 199 -13.02 -14.39 28.04
C SER A 199 -13.95 -14.20 26.85
N LYS A 200 -14.73 -13.12 26.82
CA LYS A 200 -15.60 -12.78 25.68
C LYS A 200 -14.82 -12.50 24.39
N ASN A 201 -13.58 -12.04 24.49
CA ASN A 201 -12.75 -11.74 23.33
C ASN A 201 -12.28 -13.01 22.62
N VAL A 202 -12.25 -14.16 23.30
CA VAL A 202 -12.01 -15.45 22.67
C VAL A 202 -13.09 -15.73 21.61
N SER A 203 -14.37 -15.66 21.99
CA SER A 203 -15.48 -15.92 21.06
C SER A 203 -15.58 -14.87 19.94
N LYS A 204 -15.28 -13.60 20.24
CA LYS A 204 -15.25 -12.53 19.23
C LYS A 204 -14.09 -12.74 18.25
N ALA A 205 -12.92 -13.14 18.73
CA ALA A 205 -11.78 -13.48 17.89
C ALA A 205 -12.08 -14.67 16.98
N ASP A 206 -12.71 -15.74 17.50
CA ASP A 206 -13.12 -16.89 16.67
C ASP A 206 -14.05 -16.45 15.53
N SER A 207 -15.02 -15.58 15.82
CA SER A 207 -15.93 -15.03 14.81
C SER A 207 -15.19 -14.19 13.75
N LEU A 208 -14.23 -13.37 14.17
CA LEU A 208 -13.39 -12.58 13.27
C LEU A 208 -12.48 -13.46 12.41
N ILE A 209 -11.96 -14.56 12.95
CA ILE A 209 -11.17 -15.55 12.19
C ILE A 209 -12.02 -16.21 11.10
N GLU A 210 -13.29 -16.54 11.37
CA GLU A 210 -14.19 -17.07 10.35
C GLU A 210 -14.50 -16.03 9.25
N MET A 211 -14.68 -14.75 9.60
CA MET A 211 -14.81 -13.66 8.63
C MET A 211 -13.53 -13.48 7.78
N ILE A 212 -12.35 -13.57 8.40
CA ILE A 212 -11.07 -13.53 7.68
C ILE A 212 -10.98 -14.69 6.68
N LYS A 213 -11.46 -15.89 7.04
CA LYS A 213 -11.50 -17.04 6.14
C LYS A 213 -12.53 -16.88 5.02
N SER A 214 -13.63 -16.14 5.25
CA SER A 214 -14.65 -15.90 4.21
C SER A 214 -14.10 -15.05 3.06
N LEU A 215 -13.11 -14.19 3.34
CA LEU A 215 -12.51 -13.26 2.38
C LEU A 215 -13.56 -12.37 1.69
N GLY A 216 -14.65 -12.09 2.40
CA GLY A 216 -15.79 -11.31 1.92
C GLY A 216 -15.86 -9.92 2.53
N MET A 217 -16.83 -9.14 2.03
CA MET A 217 -17.25 -7.90 2.68
C MET A 217 -18.28 -8.23 3.74
N GLU A 218 -18.04 -7.78 4.96
CA GLU A 218 -18.90 -8.07 6.12
C GLU A 218 -19.23 -6.77 6.87
N ASP A 219 -20.39 -6.75 7.50
CA ASP A 219 -20.75 -5.71 8.46
C ASP A 219 -20.27 -6.16 9.84
N VAL A 220 -19.39 -5.38 10.46
CA VAL A 220 -18.73 -5.78 11.71
C VAL A 220 -18.68 -4.64 12.73
N ASP A 221 -19.00 -4.98 13.98
CA ASP A 221 -18.83 -4.09 15.13
C ASP A 221 -17.38 -4.23 15.60
N LEU A 222 -16.52 -3.33 15.13
CA LEU A 222 -15.11 -3.24 15.49
C LEU A 222 -14.89 -1.97 16.29
N PHE A 223 -14.69 -2.14 17.60
CA PHE A 223 -14.37 -1.06 18.53
C PHE A 223 -15.48 0.00 18.63
N SER A 224 -16.72 -0.47 18.50
CA SER A 224 -17.94 0.32 18.37
C SER A 224 -19.16 -0.49 18.77
N GLU A 225 -20.28 0.17 19.02
CA GLU A 225 -21.61 -0.46 19.21
C GLU A 225 -22.39 -0.58 17.89
N HIS A 226 -21.95 0.15 16.86
CA HIS A 226 -22.56 0.12 15.53
C HIS A 226 -21.60 -0.51 14.52
N CYS A 227 -22.14 -1.09 13.46
CA CYS A 227 -21.32 -1.75 12.45
C CYS A 227 -20.56 -0.75 11.57
N ARG A 228 -19.50 -1.25 10.95
CA ARG A 228 -18.87 -0.69 9.76
C ARG A 228 -18.66 -1.80 8.73
N LYS A 229 -18.62 -1.42 7.45
CA LYS A 229 -18.21 -2.35 6.40
C LYS A 229 -16.72 -2.62 6.49
N TYR A 230 -16.34 -3.88 6.43
CA TYR A 230 -14.95 -4.30 6.41
C TYR A 230 -14.74 -5.34 5.30
N ASP A 231 -13.73 -5.11 4.46
CA ASP A 231 -13.37 -6.03 3.38
C ASP A 231 -12.27 -6.99 3.84
N PHE A 232 -12.68 -8.19 4.25
CA PHE A 232 -11.76 -9.24 4.70
C PHE A 232 -10.96 -9.87 3.56
N SER A 233 -11.30 -9.61 2.29
CA SER A 233 -10.50 -10.07 1.14
C SER A 233 -9.07 -9.50 1.16
N GLN A 234 -8.86 -8.40 1.88
CA GLN A 234 -7.55 -7.78 2.06
C GLN A 234 -6.59 -8.65 2.88
N LEU A 235 -7.10 -9.54 3.73
CA LEU A 235 -6.29 -10.51 4.48
C LEU A 235 -5.98 -11.79 3.70
N LYS A 236 -6.38 -11.89 2.42
CA LYS A 236 -5.93 -12.98 1.54
C LYS A 236 -4.43 -12.85 1.30
N VAL A 237 -3.65 -13.87 1.67
CA VAL A 237 -2.20 -13.95 1.48
C VAL A 237 -1.83 -13.92 -0.02
N ARG A 238 -0.82 -13.12 -0.39
CA ARG A 238 -0.42 -12.84 -1.79
C ARG A 238 1.10 -12.71 -1.91
N GLY A 239 1.62 -12.66 -3.15
CA GLY A 239 3.03 -12.33 -3.41
C GLY A 239 4.01 -13.33 -2.78
N HIS A 240 5.15 -12.85 -2.27
CA HIS A 240 6.14 -13.72 -1.63
C HIS A 240 5.68 -14.35 -0.31
N TYR A 241 4.55 -13.88 0.24
CA TYR A 241 3.98 -14.41 1.48
C TYR A 241 3.27 -15.76 1.30
N THR A 242 2.98 -16.18 0.06
CA THR A 242 2.43 -17.51 -0.25
C THR A 242 3.51 -18.60 -0.30
N ASP A 243 4.73 -18.33 0.18
CA ASP A 243 5.82 -19.31 0.19
C ASP A 243 5.53 -20.45 1.18
N GLU A 244 5.18 -21.61 0.64
CA GLU A 244 4.89 -22.83 1.41
C GLU A 244 6.09 -23.33 2.23
N MET A 245 7.32 -23.00 1.84
CA MET A 245 8.52 -23.33 2.61
C MET A 245 8.71 -22.40 3.81
N GLN A 246 8.01 -21.27 3.86
CA GLN A 246 8.09 -20.27 4.93
C GLN A 246 6.68 -19.84 5.37
N PRO A 247 5.86 -20.75 5.95
CA PRO A 247 4.46 -20.49 6.27
C PRO A 247 4.25 -19.35 7.30
N LYS A 248 5.29 -19.01 8.07
CA LYS A 248 5.30 -17.82 8.95
C LYS A 248 5.07 -16.50 8.21
N LEU A 249 5.40 -16.42 6.92
CA LEU A 249 5.15 -15.23 6.11
C LEU A 249 3.65 -14.99 5.89
N GLY A 250 2.86 -16.04 5.64
CA GLY A 250 1.42 -15.90 5.48
C GLY A 250 0.73 -15.39 6.76
N LYS A 251 1.17 -15.90 7.92
CA LYS A 251 0.71 -15.44 9.24
C LYS A 251 1.09 -13.99 9.51
N TYR A 252 2.35 -13.66 9.26
CA TYR A 252 2.86 -12.29 9.36
C TYR A 252 2.09 -11.33 8.46
N PHE A 253 1.81 -11.72 7.20
CA PHE A 253 0.99 -10.93 6.29
C PHE A 253 -0.37 -10.62 6.91
N GLN A 254 -1.10 -11.62 7.41
CA GLN A 254 -2.42 -11.39 8.00
C GLN A 254 -2.37 -10.49 9.24
N ALA A 255 -1.37 -10.68 10.12
CA ALA A 255 -1.16 -9.82 11.28
C ALA A 255 -0.86 -8.38 10.87
N MET A 256 0.02 -8.17 9.89
CA MET A 256 0.34 -6.84 9.36
C MET A 256 -0.85 -6.19 8.66
N MET A 257 -1.64 -6.96 7.91
CA MET A 257 -2.87 -6.46 7.28
C MET A 257 -3.88 -6.02 8.33
N TRP A 258 -4.02 -6.76 9.43
CA TRP A 258 -4.86 -6.34 10.55
C TRP A 258 -4.36 -5.04 11.19
N LEU A 259 -3.06 -4.96 11.51
CA LEU A 259 -2.46 -3.76 12.11
C LEU A 259 -2.50 -2.52 11.19
N GLY A 260 -2.40 -2.73 9.87
CA GLY A 260 -2.34 -1.67 8.86
C GLY A 260 -3.66 -1.34 8.18
N ARG A 261 -4.77 -2.03 8.53
CA ARG A 261 -6.10 -1.74 7.95
C ARG A 261 -7.23 -1.63 8.96
N THR A 262 -7.06 -2.16 10.16
CA THR A 262 -8.10 -2.07 11.19
C THR A 262 -7.99 -0.76 11.94
N GLU A 263 -8.70 0.23 11.42
CA GLU A 263 -8.62 1.62 11.87
C GLU A 263 -9.31 1.86 13.21
N PHE A 264 -8.71 2.75 14.01
CA PHE A 264 -9.42 3.53 15.02
C PHE A 264 -9.72 4.91 14.42
N TYR A 265 -11.00 5.23 14.24
CA TYR A 265 -11.40 6.54 13.74
C TYR A 265 -11.19 7.60 14.81
N LEU A 266 -10.38 8.60 14.47
CA LEU A 266 -10.19 9.82 15.25
C LEU A 266 -11.15 10.91 14.78
N ILE A 267 -11.40 10.96 13.47
CA ILE A 267 -12.45 11.76 12.83
C ILE A 267 -13.14 10.84 11.82
N PRO A 268 -14.48 10.70 11.86
CA PRO A 268 -15.18 9.80 10.94
C PRO A 268 -15.03 10.26 9.48
N PRO A 269 -15.14 9.33 8.52
CA PRO A 269 -15.12 9.67 7.10
C PRO A 269 -16.34 10.51 6.71
N ARG A 270 -16.22 11.29 5.64
CA ARG A 270 -17.36 11.93 4.97
C ARG A 270 -17.74 11.08 3.76
N ALA A 271 -18.75 10.25 3.94
CA ALA A 271 -19.27 9.31 2.96
C ALA A 271 -20.78 9.12 3.15
N ASP A 272 -21.43 8.44 2.22
CA ASP A 272 -22.84 8.07 2.34
C ASP A 272 -23.05 7.03 3.45
N THR A 273 -23.89 7.38 4.42
CA THR A 273 -24.27 6.53 5.55
C THR A 273 -25.58 5.77 5.31
N SER A 274 -26.22 5.95 4.15
CA SER A 274 -27.49 5.30 3.80
C SER A 274 -27.40 3.77 3.70
N SER A 275 -26.18 3.24 3.56
CA SER A 275 -25.88 1.82 3.42
C SER A 275 -26.07 0.96 4.69
N GLY A 276 -26.51 1.56 5.81
CA GLY A 276 -26.97 0.87 7.01
C GLY A 276 -25.97 0.81 8.16
N CYS A 277 -24.66 0.91 7.88
CA CYS A 277 -23.61 0.97 8.89
C CYS A 277 -23.09 2.40 9.06
N SER A 278 -23.36 3.02 10.21
CA SER A 278 -22.91 4.38 10.52
C SER A 278 -22.46 4.48 11.98
N GLN A 279 -21.27 5.04 12.18
CA GLN A 279 -20.65 5.21 13.49
C GLN A 279 -21.17 6.50 14.14
N THR A 280 -21.59 6.41 15.39
CA THR A 280 -22.03 7.57 16.17
C THR A 280 -20.83 8.31 16.78
N LYS A 281 -21.04 9.54 17.27
CA LYS A 281 -19.99 10.27 18.01
C LYS A 281 -19.46 9.52 19.23
N TYR A 282 -20.25 8.65 19.86
CA TYR A 282 -19.82 7.85 21.01
C TYR A 282 -18.94 6.67 20.58
N ASP A 283 -19.18 6.11 19.39
CA ASP A 283 -18.30 5.09 18.81
C ASP A 283 -16.93 5.72 18.47
N ILE A 284 -16.92 6.93 17.92
CA ILE A 284 -15.68 7.67 17.64
C ILE A 284 -14.95 8.03 18.93
N GLN A 285 -15.67 8.48 19.97
CA GLN A 285 -15.08 8.72 21.30
C GLN A 285 -14.38 7.48 21.85
N ARG A 286 -15.05 6.32 21.80
CA ARG A 286 -14.48 5.04 22.23
C ARG A 286 -13.20 4.70 21.45
N GLN A 287 -13.22 4.81 20.12
CA GLN A 287 -12.04 4.55 19.29
C GLN A 287 -10.86 5.50 19.57
N ILE A 288 -11.11 6.78 19.88
CA ILE A 288 -10.03 7.69 20.30
C ILE A 288 -9.45 7.25 21.65
N ILE A 289 -10.30 6.83 22.60
CA ILE A 289 -9.84 6.28 23.88
C ILE A 289 -9.00 5.02 23.64
N ASP A 290 -9.43 4.11 22.76
CA ASP A 290 -8.71 2.88 22.43
C ASP A 290 -7.32 3.18 21.85
N ALA A 291 -7.22 4.15 20.94
CA ALA A 291 -5.96 4.61 20.37
C ALA A 291 -5.00 5.17 21.45
N LEU A 292 -5.50 5.98 22.38
CA LEU A 292 -4.68 6.51 23.48
C LEU A 292 -4.33 5.45 24.54
N LEU A 293 -5.21 4.48 24.79
CA LEU A 293 -4.90 3.33 25.65
C LEU A 293 -3.81 2.46 25.04
N LEU A 294 -3.85 2.23 23.72
CA LEU A 294 -2.77 1.52 23.02
C LEU A 294 -1.45 2.28 23.13
N SER A 295 -1.45 3.60 22.90
CA SER A 295 -0.28 4.46 23.13
C SER A 295 0.27 4.34 24.56
N LYS A 296 -0.61 4.41 25.57
CA LYS A 296 -0.24 4.22 26.98
C LYS A 296 0.37 2.84 27.23
N LEU A 297 -0.20 1.80 26.62
CA LEU A 297 0.27 0.42 26.77
C LEU A 297 1.65 0.21 26.16
N MET A 298 1.96 0.85 25.03
CA MET A 298 3.29 0.85 24.41
C MET A 298 4.36 1.39 25.36
N ASN A 299 4.04 2.47 26.06
CA ASN A 299 4.92 3.05 27.08
C ASN A 299 5.06 2.12 28.29
N PHE A 300 3.96 1.62 28.85
CA PHE A 300 3.96 0.70 29.99
C PHE A 300 4.75 -0.59 29.73
N ALA A 301 4.63 -1.15 28.53
CA ALA A 301 5.36 -2.34 28.14
C ALA A 301 6.86 -2.07 27.84
N GLY A 302 7.26 -0.80 27.72
CA GLY A 302 8.63 -0.42 27.40
C GLY A 302 9.07 -0.88 26.00
N VAL A 303 8.13 -0.95 25.05
CA VAL A 303 8.36 -1.53 23.71
C VAL A 303 8.62 -0.48 22.63
N GLN A 304 8.56 0.81 22.97
CA GLN A 304 8.65 1.92 22.02
C GLN A 304 9.88 1.81 21.11
N SER A 305 11.08 1.63 21.66
CA SER A 305 12.31 1.51 20.86
C SER A 305 12.26 0.34 19.88
N SER A 306 11.70 -0.81 20.27
CA SER A 306 11.56 -1.96 19.37
C SER A 306 10.54 -1.70 18.28
N PHE A 307 9.47 -1.00 18.61
CA PHE A 307 8.44 -0.62 17.66
C PHE A 307 8.99 0.39 16.64
N ASP A 308 9.69 1.44 17.10
CA ASP A 308 10.27 2.48 16.24
C ASP A 308 11.28 1.88 15.24
N GLU A 309 12.03 0.85 15.64
CA GLU A 309 12.91 0.12 14.72
C GLU A 309 12.14 -0.64 13.63
N ILE A 310 11.01 -1.28 13.96
CA ILE A 310 10.17 -1.94 12.95
C ILE A 310 9.58 -0.89 12.02
N ASP A 311 9.00 0.18 12.56
CA ASP A 311 8.40 1.24 11.78
C ASP A 311 9.42 1.91 10.85
N GLY A 312 10.63 2.19 11.34
CA GLY A 312 11.71 2.77 10.54
C GLY A 312 12.22 1.86 9.43
N ILE A 313 12.27 0.54 9.66
CA ILE A 313 12.60 -0.43 8.59
C ILE A 313 11.51 -0.40 7.51
N ILE A 314 10.24 -0.45 7.90
CA ILE A 314 9.13 -0.41 6.93
C ILE A 314 9.10 0.94 6.19
N GLU A 315 9.36 2.04 6.89
CA GLU A 315 9.47 3.38 6.28
C GLU A 315 10.58 3.41 5.22
N PHE A 316 11.74 2.80 5.51
CA PHE A 316 12.84 2.72 4.56
C PHE A 316 12.49 1.91 3.31
N PHE A 317 11.83 0.76 3.46
CA PHE A 317 11.53 -0.12 2.33
C PHE A 317 10.34 0.34 1.48
N VAL A 318 9.32 0.97 2.09
CA VAL A 318 8.03 1.20 1.45
C VAL A 318 7.66 2.68 1.43
N GLY A 319 7.94 3.42 2.51
CA GLY A 319 7.65 4.84 2.63
C GLY A 319 6.91 5.19 3.93
N LYS A 320 6.58 6.48 4.08
CA LYS A 320 5.94 7.02 5.29
C LYS A 320 4.51 6.52 5.46
N SER A 321 4.07 6.42 6.73
CA SER A 321 2.66 6.18 7.05
C SER A 321 1.78 7.30 6.49
N ASP A 322 0.66 6.93 5.88
CA ASP A 322 -0.39 7.84 5.41
C ASP A 322 -1.46 8.10 6.48
N ASN A 323 -1.33 7.46 7.64
CA ASN A 323 -2.26 7.54 8.77
C ASN A 323 -1.62 8.20 9.99
N VAL A 324 -2.45 8.61 10.95
CA VAL A 324 -1.99 9.15 12.24
C VAL A 324 -1.16 8.07 12.95
N THR A 325 0.06 8.42 13.36
CA THR A 325 1.01 7.51 14.01
C THR A 325 0.97 7.61 15.54
N LEU A 326 1.63 6.69 16.24
CA LEU A 326 1.80 6.78 17.70
C LEU A 326 2.44 8.11 18.13
N ASN A 327 3.48 8.56 17.41
CA ASN A 327 4.14 9.82 17.71
C ASN A 327 3.21 11.03 17.52
N ASN A 328 2.27 10.95 16.58
CA ASN A 328 1.25 11.98 16.42
C ASN A 328 0.23 11.98 17.58
N LEU A 329 -0.14 10.81 18.10
CA LEU A 329 -1.00 10.71 19.29
C LEU A 329 -0.31 11.32 20.51
N VAL A 330 0.96 10.99 20.76
CA VAL A 330 1.75 11.56 21.86
C VAL A 330 1.83 13.08 21.72
N TYR A 331 2.11 13.60 20.51
CA TYR A 331 2.10 15.03 20.24
C TYR A 331 0.76 15.69 20.60
N LEU A 332 -0.37 15.08 20.21
CA LEU A 332 -1.71 15.61 20.51
C LEU A 332 -2.00 15.57 22.02
N GLN A 333 -1.60 14.51 22.71
CA GLN A 333 -1.75 14.40 24.17
C GLN A 333 -0.98 15.52 24.88
N ASP A 334 0.29 15.73 24.52
CA ASP A 334 1.12 16.79 25.11
C ASP A 334 0.55 18.19 24.82
N LYS A 335 0.12 18.42 23.57
CA LYS A 335 -0.44 19.70 23.13
C LYS A 335 -1.70 20.10 23.89
N LEU A 336 -2.55 19.12 24.19
CA LEU A 336 -3.84 19.30 24.87
C LEU A 336 -3.80 19.00 26.36
N GLN A 337 -2.60 18.67 26.86
CA GLN A 337 -2.36 18.29 28.25
C GLN A 337 -3.28 17.13 28.69
N ILE A 338 -3.53 16.17 27.81
CA ILE A 338 -4.27 14.94 28.12
C ILE A 338 -3.28 13.97 28.77
N THR A 339 -3.35 13.88 30.08
CA THR A 339 -2.44 13.05 30.89
C THR A 339 -2.94 11.61 31.03
N ASP A 340 -4.25 11.41 30.91
CA ASP A 340 -4.87 10.10 30.98
C ASP A 340 -6.01 9.93 29.95
N PRO A 341 -6.11 8.78 29.26
CA PRO A 341 -7.20 8.51 28.32
C PRO A 341 -8.62 8.66 28.91
N SER A 342 -8.80 8.48 30.22
CA SER A 342 -10.11 8.66 30.87
C SER A 342 -10.62 10.10 30.83
N GLU A 343 -9.76 11.10 30.60
CA GLU A 343 -10.20 12.48 30.36
C GLU A 343 -11.10 12.60 29.12
N LEU A 344 -10.93 11.70 28.13
CA LEU A 344 -11.74 11.68 26.91
C LEU A 344 -13.11 11.03 27.10
N LEU A 345 -13.46 10.59 28.31
CA LEU A 345 -14.86 10.30 28.66
C LEU A 345 -15.73 11.56 28.59
N ASP A 346 -15.13 12.75 28.76
CA ASP A 346 -15.77 14.02 28.46
C ASP A 346 -15.73 14.32 26.95
N LEU A 347 -16.92 14.39 26.34
CA LEU A 347 -17.08 14.75 24.92
C LEU A 347 -16.51 16.13 24.58
N SER A 348 -16.43 17.07 25.52
CA SER A 348 -15.77 18.35 25.26
C SER A 348 -14.28 18.16 24.97
N ARG A 349 -13.61 17.29 25.72
CA ARG A 349 -12.19 16.95 25.51
C ARG A 349 -11.98 16.21 24.20
N VAL A 350 -12.94 15.37 23.79
CA VAL A 350 -12.95 14.75 22.45
C VAL A 350 -13.03 15.80 21.34
N ASN A 351 -13.89 16.80 21.49
CA ASN A 351 -14.01 17.88 20.51
C ASN A 351 -12.72 18.70 20.43
N ASP A 352 -12.08 19.01 21.56
CA ASP A 352 -10.78 19.69 21.59
C ASP A 352 -9.71 18.86 20.86
N PHE A 353 -9.66 17.56 21.12
CA PHE A 353 -8.78 16.61 20.43
C PHE A 353 -8.97 16.64 18.91
N GLN A 354 -10.21 16.50 18.44
CA GLN A 354 -10.52 16.52 17.01
C GLN A 354 -10.24 17.88 16.37
N ASN A 355 -10.49 18.98 17.07
CA ASN A 355 -10.22 20.33 16.57
C ASN A 355 -8.73 20.60 16.44
N GLU A 356 -7.90 20.11 17.37
CA GLU A 356 -6.45 20.21 17.24
C GLU A 356 -5.94 19.30 16.13
N LEU A 357 -6.40 18.05 16.05
CA LEU A 357 -6.03 17.11 15.00
C LEU A 357 -6.24 17.70 13.60
N LYS A 358 -7.41 18.29 13.30
CA LYS A 358 -7.74 18.92 12.00
C LYS A 358 -6.75 20.00 11.54
N LYS A 359 -5.98 20.60 12.46
CA LYS A 359 -4.99 21.64 12.10
C LYS A 359 -3.68 21.06 11.56
N ASN A 360 -3.51 19.74 11.60
CA ASN A 360 -2.27 19.08 11.23
C ASN A 360 -2.41 18.33 9.90
N GLU A 361 -1.38 18.39 9.06
CA GLU A 361 -1.40 17.71 7.76
C GLU A 361 -1.50 16.19 7.89
N PHE A 362 -0.91 15.59 8.93
CA PHE A 362 -0.97 14.15 9.20
C PHE A 362 -2.38 13.65 9.55
N ALA A 363 -3.35 14.54 9.77
CA ALA A 363 -4.73 14.14 10.03
C ALA A 363 -5.41 13.53 8.81
N TYR A 364 -4.92 13.83 7.60
CA TYR A 364 -5.60 13.49 6.36
C TYR A 364 -4.85 12.38 5.63
N GLN A 365 -5.56 11.31 5.32
CA GLN A 365 -5.07 10.24 4.46
C GLN A 365 -5.12 10.69 3.01
N ARG A 366 -4.10 10.33 2.25
CA ARG A 366 -4.01 10.59 0.81
C ARG A 366 -4.54 9.42 -0.01
N ILE A 367 -4.51 8.21 0.55
CA ILE A 367 -4.95 6.99 -0.10
C ILE A 367 -6.21 6.47 0.59
N LEU A 368 -7.31 6.42 -0.16
CA LEU A 368 -8.54 5.82 0.34
C LEU A 368 -8.35 4.31 0.44
N SER A 369 -8.15 3.87 1.67
CA SER A 369 -7.87 2.48 1.98
C SER A 369 -9.10 1.68 2.33
N GLN A 370 -10.26 2.30 2.56
CA GLN A 370 -11.49 1.60 2.95
C GLN A 370 -12.54 1.66 1.85
N VAL A 371 -13.50 0.74 1.92
CA VAL A 371 -14.69 0.80 1.07
C VAL A 371 -15.66 1.81 1.65
N LEU A 372 -15.74 2.97 1.00
CA LEU A 372 -16.68 4.03 1.30
C LEU A 372 -17.60 4.28 0.10
N VAL A 373 -18.82 4.72 0.37
CA VAL A 373 -19.83 4.97 -0.66
C VAL A 373 -19.96 6.49 -0.85
N ASN A 374 -19.93 6.96 -2.10
CA ASN A 374 -20.17 8.35 -2.41
C ASN A 374 -21.69 8.62 -2.40
N ASN A 375 -22.11 9.76 -1.85
CA ASN A 375 -23.50 10.21 -1.77
C ASN A 375 -24.02 10.88 -3.06
N GLY A 376 -23.20 10.93 -4.12
CA GLY A 376 -23.47 11.54 -5.42
C GLY A 376 -23.33 13.06 -5.44
N VAL A 377 -22.94 13.70 -4.33
CA VAL A 377 -22.85 15.17 -4.21
C VAL A 377 -21.41 15.62 -4.09
N ASP A 378 -20.68 15.07 -3.13
CA ASP A 378 -19.29 15.44 -2.82
C ASP A 378 -18.39 14.21 -2.93
N SER A 379 -17.13 14.41 -3.32
CA SER A 379 -16.13 13.34 -3.21
C SER A 379 -15.96 12.90 -1.75
N ILE A 380 -15.69 11.60 -1.59
CA ILE A 380 -15.39 10.95 -0.34
C ILE A 380 -14.16 11.59 0.29
N VAL A 381 -14.28 11.88 1.58
CA VAL A 381 -13.15 12.20 2.44
C VAL A 381 -12.91 11.01 3.37
N PRO A 382 -11.75 10.34 3.28
CA PRO A 382 -11.38 9.27 4.20
C PRO A 382 -11.43 9.73 5.66
N ALA A 383 -11.49 8.76 6.58
CA ALA A 383 -11.39 9.06 8.00
C ALA A 383 -10.01 9.64 8.34
N SER A 384 -9.95 10.49 9.37
CA SER A 384 -8.69 10.63 10.09
C SER A 384 -8.58 9.44 11.02
N SER A 385 -7.66 8.53 10.76
CA SER A 385 -7.55 7.29 11.54
C SER A 385 -6.15 7.08 12.08
N PHE A 386 -6.12 6.44 13.23
CA PHE A 386 -4.92 5.86 13.79
C PHE A 386 -4.85 4.38 13.40
N LEU A 387 -3.66 3.98 12.94
CA LEU A 387 -3.27 2.60 12.66
C LEU A 387 -1.90 2.37 13.27
N LEU A 388 -1.73 1.27 14.00
CA LEU A 388 -0.47 1.00 14.70
C LEU A 388 0.69 0.84 13.70
N LEU A 389 0.49 0.06 12.63
CA LEU A 389 1.44 -0.04 11.50
C LEU A 389 0.69 0.28 10.21
N GLY A 390 0.33 1.55 10.05
CA GLY A 390 -0.53 2.05 8.97
C GLY A 390 0.00 1.83 7.56
N GLN A 391 -0.88 2.09 6.59
CA GLN A 391 -0.55 1.95 5.18
C GLN A 391 0.48 2.99 4.78
N ARG A 392 1.35 2.62 3.84
CA ARG A 392 2.43 3.48 3.39
C ARG A 392 2.01 4.19 2.12
N PHE A 393 2.33 5.48 2.05
CA PHE A 393 2.09 6.27 0.86
C PHE A 393 3.05 5.84 -0.25
N ILE A 394 2.49 5.29 -1.33
CA ILE A 394 3.20 4.96 -2.56
C ILE A 394 2.52 5.64 -3.75
N VAL A 395 3.33 6.09 -4.71
CA VAL A 395 2.90 7.00 -5.78
C VAL A 395 1.89 6.33 -6.72
N ASP A 396 2.08 5.05 -7.00
CA ASP A 396 1.16 4.23 -7.79
C ASP A 396 -0.24 4.14 -7.16
N SER A 397 -0.32 3.89 -5.85
CA SER A 397 -1.60 3.84 -5.13
C SER A 397 -2.30 5.19 -5.13
N TYR A 398 -1.54 6.30 -5.05
CA TYR A 398 -2.10 7.62 -5.22
C TYR A 398 -2.69 7.79 -6.62
N VAL A 399 -1.92 7.52 -7.69
CA VAL A 399 -2.40 7.63 -9.08
C VAL A 399 -3.65 6.78 -9.29
N PHE A 400 -3.61 5.51 -8.90
CA PHE A 400 -4.75 4.60 -8.97
C PHE A 400 -5.99 5.14 -8.26
N SER A 401 -5.82 5.75 -7.08
CA SER A 401 -6.94 6.35 -6.34
C SER A 401 -7.54 7.56 -7.04
N GLN A 402 -6.78 8.29 -7.87
CA GLN A 402 -7.24 9.49 -8.58
C GLN A 402 -8.01 9.18 -9.87
N VAL A 403 -7.90 7.97 -10.40
CA VAL A 403 -8.47 7.57 -11.70
C VAL A 403 -9.62 6.58 -11.57
N VAL A 404 -10.24 6.48 -10.38
CA VAL A 404 -11.36 5.58 -10.11
C VAL A 404 -12.59 6.34 -9.61
N TYR A 405 -13.70 5.62 -9.47
CA TYR A 405 -14.97 6.13 -8.97
C TYR A 405 -14.77 6.94 -7.69
N ASP A 406 -15.55 8.02 -7.56
CA ASP A 406 -15.44 9.14 -6.60
C ASP A 406 -14.45 10.26 -6.98
N ARG A 407 -13.49 10.01 -7.87
CA ARG A 407 -12.56 11.05 -8.39
C ARG A 407 -12.85 11.51 -9.80
N ILE A 408 -13.52 10.67 -10.59
CA ILE A 408 -13.89 11.00 -11.96
C ILE A 408 -15.22 11.76 -11.97
N ASN A 409 -15.18 13.05 -12.30
CA ASN A 409 -16.36 13.89 -12.52
C ASN A 409 -16.35 14.41 -13.95
N TYR A 410 -17.36 14.02 -14.72
CA TYR A 410 -17.54 14.46 -16.09
C TYR A 410 -18.93 15.07 -16.25
N ASN A 411 -18.98 16.33 -16.67
CA ASN A 411 -20.20 17.13 -16.83
C ASN A 411 -21.10 17.14 -15.59
N GLY A 412 -20.49 17.23 -14.40
CA GLY A 412 -21.20 17.28 -13.11
C GLY A 412 -21.72 15.93 -12.62
N SER A 413 -21.34 14.82 -13.27
CA SER A 413 -21.72 13.46 -12.90
C SER A 413 -20.50 12.61 -12.57
N PHE A 414 -20.59 11.82 -11.49
CA PHE A 414 -19.54 10.86 -11.15
C PHE A 414 -19.56 9.64 -12.09
N ILE A 415 -18.42 9.33 -12.70
CA ILE A 415 -18.30 8.20 -13.63
C ILE A 415 -17.75 6.97 -12.90
N ARG A 416 -18.41 5.82 -13.09
CA ARG A 416 -18.13 4.58 -12.36
C ARG A 416 -17.03 3.74 -13.04
N ARG A 417 -15.77 4.07 -12.76
CA ARG A 417 -14.59 3.21 -13.01
C ARG A 417 -14.17 2.53 -11.70
N MET A 418 -14.34 1.22 -11.59
CA MET A 418 -14.08 0.50 -10.32
C MET A 418 -12.64 0.01 -10.18
N LEU A 419 -11.92 -0.14 -11.29
CA LEU A 419 -10.56 -0.67 -11.31
C LEU A 419 -9.68 0.25 -12.16
N PRO A 420 -8.48 0.60 -11.66
CA PRO A 420 -7.48 1.29 -12.45
C PRO A 420 -6.74 0.29 -13.37
N ASN A 421 -5.96 0.83 -14.29
CA ASN A 421 -5.09 0.07 -15.18
C ASN A 421 -3.63 0.42 -14.86
N SER A 422 -2.72 -0.56 -14.88
CA SER A 422 -1.29 -0.31 -14.67
C SER A 422 -0.70 0.75 -15.61
N LEU A 423 -1.28 0.92 -16.79
CA LEU A 423 -0.89 1.94 -17.76
C LEU A 423 -1.18 3.37 -17.27
N ASP A 424 -2.11 3.57 -16.34
CA ASP A 424 -2.40 4.88 -15.75
C ASP A 424 -1.16 5.43 -15.03
N VAL A 425 -0.45 4.56 -14.30
CA VAL A 425 0.79 4.91 -13.61
C VAL A 425 1.89 5.23 -14.60
N LEU A 426 2.02 4.44 -15.67
CA LEU A 426 3.01 4.72 -16.71
C LEU A 426 2.74 6.05 -17.39
N PHE A 427 1.48 6.36 -17.71
CA PHE A 427 1.10 7.64 -18.29
C PHE A 427 1.41 8.80 -17.33
N ALA A 428 1.02 8.69 -16.05
CA ALA A 428 1.31 9.69 -15.03
C ALA A 428 2.81 9.94 -14.80
N LEU A 429 3.65 8.93 -15.02
CA LEU A 429 5.12 9.04 -14.96
C LEU A 429 5.75 9.57 -16.26
N GLY A 430 4.95 9.96 -17.25
CA GLY A 430 5.39 10.62 -18.48
C GLY A 430 5.50 9.71 -19.71
N ASN A 431 5.03 8.46 -19.63
CA ASN A 431 4.98 7.58 -20.79
C ASN A 431 3.71 7.83 -21.61
N ASN A 432 3.74 8.85 -22.47
CA ASN A 432 2.64 9.24 -23.36
C ASN A 432 2.11 8.08 -24.23
N ALA A 433 2.96 7.11 -24.61
CA ALA A 433 2.56 5.93 -25.38
C ALA A 433 1.47 5.10 -24.67
N SER A 434 1.42 5.15 -23.34
CA SER A 434 0.44 4.42 -22.53
C SER A 434 -0.98 4.92 -22.78
N ALA A 435 -1.18 6.22 -23.07
CA ALA A 435 -2.50 6.77 -23.35
C ALA A 435 -3.16 6.17 -24.59
N GLN A 436 -2.38 5.89 -25.64
CA GLN A 436 -2.90 5.25 -26.85
C GLN A 436 -3.45 3.85 -26.57
N LEU A 437 -2.83 3.12 -25.64
CA LEU A 437 -3.30 1.80 -25.19
C LEU A 437 -4.50 1.89 -24.23
N LEU A 438 -4.72 3.05 -23.63
CA LEU A 438 -5.84 3.37 -22.74
C LEU A 438 -7.03 4.01 -23.46
N GLN A 439 -6.96 4.22 -24.79
CA GLN A 439 -7.98 4.96 -25.54
C GLN A 439 -9.42 4.52 -25.23
N ASN A 440 -9.70 3.21 -25.29
CA ASN A 440 -11.03 2.68 -25.01
C ASN A 440 -11.49 2.99 -23.56
N GLU A 441 -10.57 2.95 -22.60
CA GLU A 441 -10.89 3.29 -21.21
C GLU A 441 -11.13 4.78 -21.02
N LEU A 442 -10.29 5.64 -21.63
CA LEU A 442 -10.44 7.10 -21.57
C LEU A 442 -11.75 7.55 -22.21
N GLU A 443 -12.13 6.97 -23.35
CA GLU A 443 -13.40 7.22 -24.03
C GLU A 443 -14.60 6.72 -23.22
N GLN A 444 -14.48 5.57 -22.55
CA GLN A 444 -15.57 4.98 -21.77
C GLN A 444 -15.79 5.69 -20.43
N TYR A 445 -14.71 6.11 -19.76
CA TYR A 445 -14.75 6.56 -18.37
C TYR A 445 -14.46 8.05 -18.19
N HIS A 446 -13.95 8.77 -19.19
CA HIS A 446 -13.75 10.22 -19.16
C HIS A 446 -12.94 10.73 -17.94
N TYR A 447 -11.80 10.10 -17.65
CA TYR A 447 -10.96 10.37 -16.48
C TYR A 447 -9.64 11.07 -16.79
#